data_AF-A0A918WDG5-F1
#
_entry.id   AF-A0A918WDG5-F1
#
_cell.length_a   1.000
_cell.length_b   1.000
_cell.length_c   1.000
_cell.angle_alpha   90.00
_cell.angle_beta   90.00
_cell.angle_gamma   90.00
#
_symmetry.space_group_name_H-M   'P 1'
#
loop_
_entity.id
_entity.type
_entity.pdbx_description
1 polymer ?
#
loop_
_entity_poly.entity_id
_entity_poly.type
_entity_poly.pdbx_seq_one_letter_code
_entity_poly.pdbx_strand_id
1 'polypeptide(L)' 'MDGWIPLLLPLAFSACALLVAFDYRNFGLKVYDLMARRSPGGGLDPRFTPDALRVLAGFLGVIFLVATGVQMIGLL' A
#
# COMPACT_ATOMS: atom_id res chain seq x y z
N MET A 1 21.19 19.20 0.60
CA MET A 1 20.75 18.13 -0.33
C MET A 1 19.62 17.30 0.30
N ASP A 2 18.82 17.91 1.18
CA ASP A 2 18.08 17.18 2.23
C ASP A 2 16.57 17.11 2.00
N GLY A 3 16.05 17.77 0.96
CA GLY A 3 14.60 17.83 0.69
C GLY A 3 13.99 16.53 0.18
N TRP A 4 14.78 15.65 -0.45
CA TRP A 4 14.27 14.48 -1.19
C TRP A 4 14.23 13.20 -0.35
N ILE A 5 15.11 13.09 0.65
CA ILE A 5 15.17 11.95 1.59
C ILE A 5 13.82 11.67 2.27
N PRO A 6 13.07 12.68 2.79
CA PRO A 6 11.77 12.42 3.41
C PRO A 6 10.71 11.88 2.43
N LEU A 7 10.90 12.02 1.12
CA LEU A 7 9.96 11.50 0.10
C LEU A 7 10.14 10.02 -0.21
N LEU A 8 11.28 9.41 0.15
CA LEU A 8 11.57 8.01 -0.16
C LEU A 8 10.61 7.04 0.56
N LEU A 9 10.30 7.34 1.82
CA LEU A 9 9.40 6.51 2.62
C LEU A 9 7.97 6.48 2.05
N PRO A 10 7.29 7.62 1.78
CA PRO A 10 5.95 7.59 1.20
C PRO A 10 5.93 7.04 -0.24
N LEU A 11 6.99 7.23 -1.02
CA LEU A 11 7.15 6.56 -2.33
C LEU A 11 7.20 5.05 -2.20
N ALA A 12 8.02 4.52 -1.27
CA ALA A 12 8.13 3.09 -1.04
C ALA A 12 6.79 2.51 -0.55
N PHE A 13 6.09 3.20 0.35
CA PHE A 13 4.75 2.80 0.80
C PHE A 13 3.74 2.77 -0.35
N SER A 14 3.72 3.81 -1.18
CA SER A 14 2.86 3.88 -2.36
C SER A 14 3.15 2.73 -3.33
N ALA A 15 4.42 2.49 -3.66
CA ALA A 15 4.82 1.42 -4.55
C ALA A 15 4.38 0.04 -4.02
N CYS A 16 4.62 -0.24 -2.74
CA CYS A 16 4.18 -1.49 -2.11
C CYS A 16 2.65 -1.64 -2.13
N ALA A 17 1.90 -0.57 -1.85
CA ALA A 17 0.44 -0.58 -1.87
C ALA A 17 -0.11 -0.83 -3.29
N LEU A 18 0.51 -0.21 -4.30
CA LEU A 18 0.18 -0.44 -5.70
C LEU A 18 0.54 -1.87 -6.15
N LEU A 19 1.65 -2.44 -5.68
CA LEU A 19 2.00 -3.84 -5.95
C LEU A 19 0.95 -4.82 -5.39
N VAL A 20 0.44 -4.57 -4.18
CA VAL A 20 -0.68 -5.36 -3.62
C VAL A 20 -1.94 -5.25 -4.48
N ALA A 21 -2.19 -4.05 -5.05
CA ALA A 21 -3.37 -3.80 -5.87
C ALA A 21 -3.27 -4.39 -7.30
N PHE A 22 -2.10 -4.29 -7.94
CA PHE A 22 -1.88 -4.70 -9.32
C PHE A 22 -1.45 -6.16 -9.45
N ASP A 23 -0.50 -6.63 -8.64
CA ASP A 23 -0.10 -8.03 -8.58
C ASP A 23 -0.93 -8.79 -7.53
N TYR A 24 -2.25 -8.67 -7.69
CA TYR A 24 -3.21 -9.23 -6.75
C TYR A 24 -3.04 -10.75 -6.57
N ARG A 25 -2.81 -11.47 -7.68
CA ARG A 25 -2.74 -12.94 -7.68
C ARG A 25 -1.48 -13.49 -7.00
N ASN A 26 -0.32 -12.84 -7.14
CA ASN A 26 0.93 -13.39 -6.59
C ASN A 26 1.37 -12.68 -5.32
N PHE A 27 1.12 -11.38 -5.19
CA PHE A 27 1.57 -10.57 -4.06
C PHE A 27 0.40 -10.22 -3.13
N GLY A 28 -0.72 -9.74 -3.68
CA GLY A 28 -1.88 -9.32 -2.90
C GLY A 28 -2.46 -10.42 -2.00
N LEU A 29 -2.65 -11.63 -2.54
CA LEU A 29 -3.12 -12.79 -1.78
C LEU A 29 -2.12 -13.22 -0.69
N LYS A 30 -0.81 -13.16 -0.96
CA LYS A 30 0.21 -13.49 0.06
C LYS A 30 0.20 -12.50 1.22
N VAL A 31 0.00 -11.21 0.91
CA VAL A 31 -0.13 -10.16 1.93
C VAL A 31 -1.40 -10.36 2.75
N TYR A 32 -2.52 -10.71 2.11
CA TYR A 32 -3.75 -11.08 2.80
C TYR A 32 -3.54 -12.27 3.75
N ASP A 33 -2.94 -13.36 3.27
CA ASP A 33 -2.66 -14.55 4.08
C ASP A 33 -1.73 -14.25 5.25
N LEU A 34 -0.72 -13.40 5.04
CA LEU A 34 0.18 -12.95 6.11
C LEU A 34 -0.60 -12.16 7.17
N MET A 35 -1.46 -11.23 6.77
CA MET A 35 -2.31 -10.48 7.70
C MET A 35 -3.27 -11.40 8.46
N ALA A 36 -3.90 -12.37 7.79
CA ALA A 36 -4.76 -13.34 8.44
C ALA A 36 -4.02 -14.18 9.50
N ARG A 37 -2.79 -14.62 9.20
CA ARG A 37 -1.95 -15.36 10.16
C ARG A 37 -1.49 -14.52 11.35
N ARG A 38 -1.32 -13.22 11.14
CA ARG A 38 -0.78 -12.29 12.15
C ARG A 38 -1.88 -11.54 12.90
N SER A 39 -3.15 -11.72 12.50
CA SER A 39 -4.31 -11.13 13.14
C SER A 39 -4.57 -11.80 14.50
N PRO A 40 -4.56 -11.04 15.61
CA PRO A 40 -4.86 -11.58 16.93
C PRO A 40 -6.30 -12.09 16.98
N GLY A 41 -6.49 -13.35 17.39
CA GLY A 41 -7.84 -13.91 17.57
C GLY A 41 -8.38 -14.78 16.44
N GLY A 42 -7.57 -15.14 15.43
CA GLY A 42 -7.87 -16.28 14.54
C GLY A 42 -8.22 -15.95 13.09
N GLY A 43 -7.86 -14.77 12.59
CA GLY A 43 -7.99 -14.43 11.17
C GLY A 43 -8.44 -12.99 10.94
N LEU A 44 -8.63 -12.64 9.67
CA LEU A 44 -9.31 -11.41 9.28
C LEU A 44 -10.83 -11.64 9.38
N ASP A 45 -11.60 -10.57 9.62
CA ASP A 45 -13.07 -10.61 9.59
C ASP A 45 -13.52 -11.30 8.29
N PRO A 46 -14.49 -12.24 8.33
CA PRO A 46 -15.02 -12.90 7.12
C PRO A 46 -15.50 -11.94 6.02
N ARG A 47 -15.88 -10.70 6.39
CA ARG A 47 -16.29 -9.64 5.45
C ARG A 47 -15.10 -8.96 4.78
N PHE A 48 -13.91 -9.05 5.37
CA PHE A 48 -12.70 -8.48 4.83
C PHE A 48 -12.11 -9.45 3.81
N THR A 49 -12.45 -9.25 2.54
CA THR A 49 -11.98 -10.11 1.45
C THR A 49 -10.67 -9.60 0.86
N PRO A 50 -9.90 -10.46 0.15
CA PRO A 50 -8.69 -10.00 -0.52
C PRO A 50 -9.01 -8.94 -1.61
N ASP A 51 -10.20 -8.94 -2.19
CA ASP A 51 -10.66 -7.87 -3.10
C ASP A 51 -10.82 -6.53 -2.37
N ALA A 52 -11.36 -6.53 -1.15
CA ALA A 52 -11.43 -5.32 -0.33
C ALA A 52 -10.02 -4.78 -0.01
N LEU A 53 -9.08 -5.67 0.33
CA LEU A 53 -7.67 -5.31 0.50
C LEU A 53 -7.08 -4.69 -0.78
N ARG A 54 -7.33 -5.28 -1.94
CA ARG A 54 -6.85 -4.80 -3.23
C ARG A 54 -7.32 -3.38 -3.50
N VAL A 55 -8.61 -3.11 -3.32
CA VAL A 55 -9.20 -1.79 -3.52
C VAL A 55 -8.61 -0.78 -2.53
N LEU A 56 -8.52 -1.14 -1.26
CA LEU A 56 -8.00 -0.26 -0.22
C LEU A 56 -6.52 0.08 -0.45
N ALA A 57 -5.70 -0.92 -0.77
CA ALA A 57 -4.29 -0.75 -1.09
C ALA A 57 -4.09 0.10 -2.35
N GLY A 58 -4.89 -0.13 -3.40
CA GLY A 58 -4.84 0.68 -4.61
C GLY A 58 -5.20 2.15 -4.35
N PHE A 59 -6.28 2.39 -3.61
CA PHE A 59 -6.73 3.72 -3.24
C PHE A 59 -5.67 4.48 -2.43
N LEU A 60 -5.13 3.86 -1.36
CA LEU A 60 -4.08 4.44 -0.55
C LEU A 60 -2.80 4.66 -1.36
N GLY A 61 -2.41 3.68 -2.18
CA GLY A 61 -1.22 3.77 -3.03
C GLY A 61 -1.27 4.98 -3.97
N VAL A 62 -2.41 5.23 -4.60
CA VAL A 62 -2.62 6.40 -5.47
C VAL A 62 -2.57 7.70 -4.68
N ILE A 63 -3.24 7.78 -3.52
CA ILE A 63 -3.23 9.00 -2.69
C ILE A 63 -1.80 9.36 -2.26
N PHE A 64 -1.04 8.38 -1.74
CA PHE A 64 0.34 8.61 -1.34
C PHE A 64 1.23 8.97 -2.52
N LEU A 65 1.01 8.37 -3.70
CA LEU A 65 1.76 8.72 -4.91
C LEU A 65 1.52 10.19 -5.30
N VAL A 66 0.26 10.60 -5.36
CA VAL A 66 -0.13 11.97 -5.73
C VAL A 66 0.40 12.97 -4.72
N ALA A 67 0.20 12.71 -3.41
CA ALA A 67 0.70 13.60 -2.36
C ALA A 67 2.23 13.75 -2.42
N THR A 68 2.96 12.65 -2.63
CA THR A 68 4.42 12.68 -2.79
C THR A 68 4.84 13.42 -4.05
N GLY A 69 4.13 13.24 -5.16
CA GLY A 69 4.38 13.97 -6.41
C GLY A 69 4.16 15.47 -6.28
N VAL A 70 3.11 15.91 -5.58
CA VAL A 70 2.86 17.33 -5.31
C VAL A 70 3.99 17.94 -4.47
N GLN A 71 4.43 17.24 -3.41
CA GLN A 71 5.57 17.67 -2.59
C GLN A 71 6.86 17.72 -3.41
N MET A 72 7.07 16.74 -4.29
CA MET A 72 8.23 16.67 -5.17
C MET A 72 8.29 17.85 -6.15
N ILE A 73 7.15 18.23 -6.74
CA ILE A 73 7.05 19.40 -7.64
C ILE A 73 7.34 20.69 -6.88
N GLY A 74 6.90 20.82 -5.62
CA GLY A 74 7.21 21.99 -4.80
C GLY A 74 8.68 22.12 -4.37
N LEU A 75 9.49 21.08 -4.57
CA LEU A 75 10.93 21.08 -4.28
C LEU A 75 11.79 21.33 -5.53
N LEU A 76 11.20 21.37 -6.73
CA LEU A 76 11.85 21.70 -8.00
C LEU A 76 11.87 23.22 -8.22
#